data_AF-A0A5N5MB82-F1
#
_entry.id   AF-A0A5N5MB82-F1
#
_cell.length_a   1.000
_cell.length_b   1.000
_cell.length_c   1.000
_cell.angle_alpha   90.00
_cell.angle_beta   90.00
_cell.angle_gamma   90.00
#
_symmetry.space_group_name_H-M   'P 1'
#
loop_
_entity.id
_entity.type
_entity.pdbx_description
1 polymer ?
#
loop_
_entity_poly.entity_id
_entity_poly.type
_entity_poly.pdbx_seq_one_letter_code
_entity_poly.pdbx_strand_id
1 'polypeptide(L)'
;MKADDDVFIRLEPLSSSLKPLPRQDLYYGSVIPCNSMNPFVDYMSGMGFLLSWDLVEWIGKSEIPANHTFGPEDKMVTATEANSSGIPF
;
A
#
# COMPACT_ATOMS: atom_id res chain seq x y z
N MET A 1 -8.10 2.12 3.72
CA MET A 1 -7.51 3.19 2.90
C MET A 1 -6.75 4.10 3.83
N LYS A 2 -5.56 4.53 3.42
CA LYS A 2 -4.81 5.60 4.04
C LYS A 2 -4.72 6.75 3.03
N ALA A 3 -4.81 7.99 3.52
CA ALA A 3 -4.52 9.20 2.78
C ALA A 3 -4.16 10.30 3.80
N ASP A 4 -3.35 11.27 3.37
CA ASP A 4 -3.03 12.45 4.16
C ASP A 4 -4.24 13.40 4.26
N ASP A 5 -4.21 14.32 5.23
CA ASP A 5 -5.31 15.24 5.53
C ASP A 5 -5.43 16.41 4.53
N ASP A 6 -4.48 16.53 3.60
CA ASP A 6 -4.43 17.49 2.51
C ASP A 6 -4.86 16.88 1.15
N VAL A 7 -5.42 15.67 1.16
CA VAL A 7 -5.88 14.95 -0.05
C VAL A 7 -7.40 15.05 -0.25
N PHE A 8 -7.82 15.28 -1.51
CA PHE A 8 -9.22 15.19 -1.91
C PHE A 8 -9.52 13.89 -2.66
N ILE A 9 -10.43 13.06 -2.11
CA ILE A 9 -10.79 11.76 -2.68
C ILE A 9 -12.06 11.88 -3.54
N ARG A 10 -11.94 11.52 -4.82
CA ARG A 10 -13.09 11.35 -5.71
C ARG A 10 -13.69 9.96 -5.53
N LEU A 11 -14.72 9.86 -4.68
CA LEU A 11 -15.29 8.58 -4.25
C LEU A 11 -15.86 7.73 -5.38
N GLU A 12 -16.59 8.31 -6.33
CA GLU A 12 -17.22 7.54 -7.42
C GLU A 12 -16.17 6.93 -8.37
N PRO A 13 -15.18 7.69 -8.90
CA PRO A 13 -14.08 7.12 -9.67
C PRO A 13 -13.28 6.07 -8.90
N LEU A 14 -12.99 6.31 -7.62
CA LEU A 14 -12.28 5.35 -6.77
C LEU A 14 -13.08 4.05 -6.60
N SER A 15 -14.37 4.15 -6.32
CA SER A 15 -15.24 2.98 -6.20
C SER A 15 -15.28 2.19 -7.51
N SER A 16 -15.44 2.89 -8.63
CA SER A 16 -15.48 2.27 -9.95
C SER A 16 -14.14 1.60 -10.34
N SER A 17 -13.00 2.15 -9.95
CA SER A 17 -11.68 1.54 -10.20
C SER A 17 -11.39 0.31 -9.32
N LEU A 18 -11.99 0.23 -8.12
CA LEU A 18 -11.83 -0.91 -7.21
C LEU A 18 -12.73 -2.10 -7.54
N LYS A 19 -13.88 -1.88 -8.20
CA LYS A 19 -14.84 -2.95 -8.54
C LYS A 19 -14.23 -4.18 -9.25
N PRO A 20 -13.35 -4.03 -10.26
CA PRO A 20 -12.79 -5.18 -10.96
C PRO A 20 -11.61 -5.84 -10.24
N LEU A 21 -11.13 -5.27 -9.13
CA LEU A 21 -9.91 -5.72 -8.45
C LEU A 21 -10.19 -6.83 -7.44
N PRO A 22 -9.18 -7.67 -7.14
CA PRO A 22 -9.31 -8.71 -6.12
C PRO A 22 -9.55 -8.10 -4.74
N ARG A 23 -10.13 -8.90 -3.84
CA ARG A 23 -10.42 -8.50 -2.43
C ARG A 23 -9.35 -8.98 -1.45
N GLN A 24 -8.38 -9.74 -1.94
CA GLN A 24 -7.26 -10.33 -1.22
C GLN A 24 -5.97 -9.96 -1.95
N ASP A 25 -4.86 -9.89 -1.22
CA ASP A 25 -3.53 -9.52 -1.74
C ASP A 25 -3.54 -8.25 -2.62
N LEU A 26 -4.39 -7.28 -2.28
CA LEU A 26 -4.52 -6.02 -3.03
C LEU A 26 -3.70 -4.92 -2.37
N TYR A 27 -2.67 -4.46 -3.08
CA TYR A 27 -1.98 -3.22 -2.76
C TYR A 27 -2.17 -2.21 -3.91
N TYR A 28 -3.02 -1.21 -3.68
CA TYR A 28 -3.53 -0.32 -4.72
C TYR A 28 -3.23 1.15 -4.42
N GLY A 29 -2.53 1.81 -5.33
CA GLY A 29 -2.17 3.22 -5.25
C GLY A 29 -1.22 3.57 -6.38
N SER A 30 -0.64 4.76 -6.32
CA SER A 30 0.46 5.16 -7.22
C SER A 30 1.78 5.10 -6.47
N VAL A 31 2.80 4.48 -7.06
CA VAL A 31 4.16 4.49 -6.52
C VAL A 31 4.83 5.83 -6.79
N ILE A 32 5.78 6.28 -5.96
CA ILE A 32 6.56 7.50 -6.25
C ILE A 32 7.50 7.23 -7.47
N PRO A 33 7.62 8.14 -8.46
CA PRO A 33 7.10 9.51 -8.60
C PRO A 33 5.74 9.61 -9.33
N CYS A 34 4.79 8.76 -8.98
CA CYS A 34 3.40 8.71 -9.45
C CYS A 34 3.21 8.44 -10.94
N ASN A 35 4.18 7.74 -11.55
CA ASN A 35 4.15 7.35 -12.95
C ASN A 35 3.56 5.95 -13.18
N SER A 36 3.32 5.18 -12.11
CA SER A 36 2.94 3.78 -12.16
C SER A 36 2.08 3.40 -10.97
N MET A 37 1.28 2.35 -11.14
CA MET A 37 0.52 1.69 -10.07
C MET A 37 1.10 0.30 -9.74
N ASN A 38 2.26 -0.04 -10.30
CA ASN A 38 2.92 -1.31 -10.03
C ASN A 38 3.66 -1.24 -8.68
N PRO A 39 3.22 -1.99 -7.64
CA PRO A 39 3.81 -1.95 -6.30
C PRO A 39 5.24 -2.52 -6.22
N PHE A 40 5.73 -3.18 -7.27
CA PHE A 40 7.06 -3.80 -7.29
C PHE A 40 8.17 -2.89 -7.85
N VAL A 41 7.85 -1.65 -8.22
CA VAL A 41 8.83 -0.72 -8.81
C VAL A 41 9.40 0.23 -7.76
N ASP A 42 8.55 0.78 -6.91
CA ASP A 42 8.90 1.69 -5.81
C ASP A 42 7.79 1.59 -4.74
N TYR A 43 7.83 2.41 -3.69
CA TYR A 43 6.79 2.42 -2.65
C TYR A 43 5.61 3.35 -2.99
N MET A 44 4.44 3.04 -2.43
CA MET A 44 3.23 3.85 -2.64
C MET A 44 3.38 5.25 -2.05
N SER A 45 2.79 6.24 -2.71
CA SER A 45 2.79 7.61 -2.24
C SER A 45 1.82 7.81 -1.06
N GLY A 46 2.22 8.65 -0.08
CA GLY A 46 1.35 9.14 1.00
C GLY A 46 0.09 9.88 0.53
N MET A 47 0.07 10.34 -0.73
CA MET A 47 -1.13 10.93 -1.36
C MET A 47 -2.35 9.98 -1.37
N GLY A 48 -2.15 8.69 -1.16
CA GLY A 48 -3.21 7.77 -0.79
C GLY A 48 -3.09 6.40 -1.44
N PHE A 49 -3.33 5.37 -0.65
CA PHE A 49 -3.33 3.98 -1.09
C PHE A 49 -4.32 3.12 -0.29
N LEU A 50 -4.61 1.95 -0.83
CA LEU A 50 -5.50 0.95 -0.28
C LEU A 50 -4.77 -0.38 -0.14
N LEU A 51 -5.06 -1.05 0.97
CA LEU A 51 -4.68 -2.43 1.23
C LEU A 51 -5.98 -3.24 1.36
N SER A 52 -5.97 -4.49 0.90
CA SER A 52 -6.97 -5.47 1.30
C SER A 52 -6.83 -5.82 2.77
N TRP A 53 -7.91 -6.33 3.37
CA TRP A 53 -7.99 -6.53 4.81
C TRP A 53 -7.05 -7.62 5.34
N ASP A 54 -6.83 -8.66 4.56
CA ASP A 54 -5.84 -9.72 4.82
C ASP A 54 -4.42 -9.15 4.97
N LEU A 55 -4.01 -8.21 4.11
CA LEU A 55 -2.72 -7.53 4.26
C LEU A 55 -2.66 -6.67 5.53
N VAL A 56 -3.76 -5.97 5.86
CA VAL A 56 -3.86 -5.20 7.12
C VAL A 56 -3.74 -6.12 8.34
N GLU A 57 -4.42 -7.27 8.33
CA GLU A 57 -4.32 -8.26 9.40
C GLU A 57 -2.92 -8.86 9.49
N TRP A 58 -2.28 -9.14 8.35
CA TRP A 58 -0.91 -9.63 8.31
C TRP A 58 0.06 -8.60 8.90
N ILE A 59 -0.03 -7.33 8.49
CA ILE A 59 0.79 -6.24 9.04
C ILE A 59 0.60 -6.12 10.56
N GLY A 60 -0.65 -6.22 11.04
CA GLY A 60 -0.97 -6.10 12.47
C GLY A 60 -0.52 -7.27 13.34
N LYS A 61 -0.23 -8.44 12.75
CA LYS A 61 0.15 -9.67 13.48
C LYS A 61 1.60 -10.10 13.24
N SER A 62 2.23 -9.63 12.16
CA SER A 62 3.57 -10.04 11.74
C SER A 62 4.66 -9.35 12.55
N GLU A 63 5.72 -10.11 12.88
CA GLU A 63 6.91 -9.56 13.54
C GLU A 63 7.76 -8.70 12.59
N ILE A 64 7.59 -8.85 11.27
CA ILE A 64 8.36 -8.10 10.25
C ILE A 64 8.13 -6.59 10.39
N PRO A 65 6.88 -6.06 10.25
CA PRO A 65 6.58 -4.65 10.50
C PRO A 65 6.86 -4.23 11.95
N ALA A 66 6.61 -5.11 12.92
CA ALA A 66 6.82 -4.81 14.34
C ALA A 66 8.30 -4.48 14.65
N ASN A 67 9.24 -5.13 13.98
CA ASN A 67 10.68 -4.92 14.15
C ASN A 67 11.25 -3.81 13.24
N HIS A 68 10.45 -3.25 12.32
CA HIS A 68 10.89 -2.23 11.35
C HIS A 68 9.95 -1.02 11.40
N THR A 69 10.15 -0.14 12.39
CA THR A 69 9.28 1.01 12.66
C THR A 69 9.94 2.38 12.41
N PHE A 70 11.21 2.40 11.98
CA PHE A 70 11.95 3.63 11.73
C PHE A 70 12.06 3.94 10.24
N GLY A 71 11.44 5.04 9.81
CA GLY A 71 11.50 5.54 8.43
C GLY A 71 10.19 6.21 8.01
N PRO A 72 10.10 6.74 6.78
CA PRO A 72 8.85 7.23 6.21
C PRO A 72 7.82 6.11 6.14
N GLU A 73 6.65 6.32 6.73
CA GLU A 73 5.63 5.27 6.91
C GLU A 73 5.26 4.56 5.60
N ASP A 74 5.05 5.31 4.51
CA ASP A 74 4.65 4.74 3.21
C ASP A 74 5.69 3.78 2.63
N LYS A 75 6.97 4.08 2.90
CA LYS A 75 8.08 3.21 2.54
C LYS A 75 8.09 1.95 3.42
N MET A 76 7.81 2.10 4.72
CA MET A 76 7.78 0.96 5.65
C MET A 76 6.66 -0.03 5.31
N VAL A 77 5.47 0.45 4.95
CA VAL A 77 4.33 -0.39 4.52
C VAL A 77 4.67 -1.22 3.27
N THR A 78 5.47 -0.67 2.36
CA THR A 78 5.87 -1.40 1.13
C THR A 78 7.02 -2.37 1.40
N ALA A 79 7.98 -1.98 2.24
CA ALA A 79 9.12 -2.82 2.59
C ALA A 79 8.70 -4.11 3.33
N THR A 80 7.57 -4.08 4.04
CA THR A 80 7.04 -5.26 4.73
C THR A 80 6.48 -6.30 3.75
N GLU A 81 5.82 -5.86 2.67
CA GLU A 81 5.28 -6.75 1.62
C GLU A 81 6.36 -7.42 0.76
N ALA A 82 7.48 -6.73 0.52
CA ALA A 82 8.59 -7.29 -0.27
C ALA A 82 9.35 -8.40 0.47
N ASN A 83 9.53 -8.25 1.79
CA ASN A 83 10.30 -9.20 2.59
C ASN A 83 9.54 -10.52 2.84
N SER A 84 8.20 -10.51 2.79
CA SER A 84 7.35 -11.71 2.93
C SER A 84 7.20 -12.49 1.62
N SER A 85 7.38 -11.84 0.46
CA SER A 85 7.25 -12.44 -0.87
C SER A 85 8.57 -12.93 -1.46
N GLY A 86 9.70 -12.70 -0.78
CA GLY A 86 11.05 -13.07 -1.27
C GLY A 86 11.48 -12.26 -2.49
N ILE A 87 10.83 -11.12 -2.75
CA ILE A 87 11.14 -10.21 -3.84
C ILE A 87 12.04 -9.11 -3.26
N PRO A 88 13.34 -9.08 -3.61
CA PRO A 88 14.23 -8.06 -3.09
C PRO A 88 13.92 -6.70 -3.72
N PHE A 89 13.99 -5.65 -2.91
CA PHE A 89 14.36 -4.32 -3.38
C PHE A 89 15.88 -4.17 -3.28
#